data_AF-A0A358PE67-F1
#
_entry.id   AF-A0A358PE67-F1
#
_cell.length_a   1.000
_cell.length_b   1.000
_cell.length_c   1.000
_cell.angle_alpha   90.00
_cell.angle_beta   90.00
_cell.angle_gamma   90.00
#
_symmetry.space_group_name_H-M   'P 1'
#
loop_
_entity.id
_entity.type
_entity.pdbx_description
1 polymer ?
#
loop_
_entity_poly.entity_id
_entity_poly.type
_entity_poly.pdbx_seq_one_letter_code
_entity_poly.pdbx_strand_id
1 'polypeptide(L)'
;DSMATRIETADGRAVAVHVMQKGKTIRLAASCEIILSAGAVNSPQILQLSGIGPGAISQRCGIDVVLDQPNVGLHLSDHLGINYYQKANQPTLNAILGSWPRVGLAGLQYLLQKKGPLSLGVNQLGGLLRARADAPKPDMQIYINPITYRPAL
;
A
#
# COMPACT_ATOMS: atom_id res chain seq x y z
N ASP A 1 -18.23 -5.81 -6.11
CA ASP A 1 -16.79 -5.66 -6.38
C ASP A 1 -16.50 -5.73 -7.85
N SER A 2 -15.62 -4.85 -8.32
CA SER A 2 -15.10 -4.82 -9.69
C SER A 2 -13.58 -4.80 -9.62
N MET A 3 -12.93 -5.72 -10.30
CA MET A 3 -11.46 -5.81 -10.35
C MET A 3 -10.99 -5.59 -11.78
N ALA A 4 -10.20 -4.54 -12.02
CA ALA A 4 -9.58 -4.35 -13.34
C ALA A 4 -8.59 -5.46 -13.64
N THR A 5 -8.64 -6.01 -14.85
CA THR A 5 -7.79 -7.14 -15.27
C THR A 5 -6.84 -6.76 -16.39
N ARG A 6 -7.30 -5.94 -17.34
CA ARG A 6 -6.51 -5.56 -18.53
C ARG A 6 -6.98 -4.23 -19.13
N ILE A 7 -6.09 -3.51 -19.78
CA ILE A 7 -6.35 -2.39 -20.68
C ILE A 7 -6.33 -2.91 -22.12
N GLU A 8 -7.33 -2.53 -22.90
CA GLU A 8 -7.39 -2.79 -24.33
C GLU A 8 -6.83 -1.59 -25.09
N THR A 9 -5.95 -1.86 -26.05
CA THR A 9 -5.35 -0.85 -26.91
C THR A 9 -5.69 -1.12 -28.37
N ALA A 10 -5.99 -0.07 -29.13
CA ALA A 10 -6.17 -0.11 -30.57
C ALA A 10 -5.40 1.06 -31.19
N ASP A 11 -4.61 0.78 -32.23
CA ASP A 11 -3.79 1.79 -32.94
C ASP A 11 -2.93 2.65 -32.01
N GLY A 12 -2.32 2.02 -31.00
CA GLY A 12 -1.48 2.70 -30.00
C GLY A 12 -2.25 3.52 -28.96
N ARG A 13 -3.59 3.55 -29.01
CA ARG A 13 -4.45 4.24 -28.03
C ARG A 13 -5.12 3.25 -27.08
N ALA A 14 -5.14 3.56 -25.79
CA ALA A 14 -5.96 2.83 -24.83
C ALA A 14 -7.46 3.15 -25.04
N VAL A 15 -8.29 2.14 -25.27
CA VAL A 15 -9.70 2.31 -25.69
C VAL A 15 -10.72 1.73 -24.73
N ALA A 16 -10.32 0.77 -23.88
CA ALA A 16 -11.21 0.17 -22.90
C ALA A 16 -10.45 -0.47 -21.73
N VAL A 17 -11.15 -0.73 -20.63
CA VAL A 17 -10.69 -1.55 -19.50
C VAL A 17 -11.59 -2.77 -19.39
N HIS A 18 -10.99 -3.93 -19.23
CA HIS A 18 -11.68 -5.18 -18.89
C HIS A 18 -11.71 -5.31 -17.37
N VAL A 19 -12.88 -5.58 -16.82
CA VAL A 19 -13.11 -5.73 -15.37
C VAL A 19 -13.80 -7.05 -15.08
N MET A 20 -13.36 -7.74 -14.03
CA MET A 20 -14.06 -8.87 -13.44
C MET A 20 -15.09 -8.35 -12.44
N GLN A 21 -16.37 -8.60 -12.70
CA GLN A 21 -17.47 -8.22 -11.82
C GLN A 21 -18.44 -9.40 -11.68
N LYS A 22 -18.67 -9.85 -10.44
CA LYS A 22 -19.57 -10.98 -10.13
C LYS A 22 -19.27 -12.24 -10.96
N GLY A 23 -17.99 -12.56 -11.15
CA GLY A 23 -17.53 -13.73 -11.92
C GLY A 23 -17.65 -13.60 -13.45
N LYS A 24 -18.01 -12.42 -13.96
CA LYS A 24 -18.08 -12.13 -15.40
C LYS A 24 -17.09 -11.05 -15.79
N THR A 25 -16.45 -11.21 -16.94
CA THR A 25 -15.64 -10.15 -17.55
C THR A 25 -16.56 -9.17 -18.28
N ILE A 26 -16.42 -7.88 -17.96
CA ILE A 26 -17.15 -6.77 -18.57
C ILE A 26 -16.15 -5.82 -19.21
N ARG A 27 -16.47 -5.30 -20.40
CA ARG A 27 -15.68 -4.29 -21.10
C ARG A 27 -16.24 -2.90 -20.85
N LEU A 28 -15.41 -1.97 -20.40
CA LEU A 28 -15.74 -0.56 -20.18
C LEU A 28 -14.96 0.29 -21.18
N ALA A 29 -15.64 0.90 -22.15
CA ALA A 29 -15.01 1.75 -23.15
C ALA A 29 -14.65 3.13 -22.56
N ALA A 30 -13.50 3.67 -22.97
CA ALA A 30 -13.03 5.00 -22.60
C ALA A 30 -13.09 5.94 -23.81
N SER A 31 -13.83 7.05 -23.68
CA SER A 31 -13.96 8.06 -24.73
C SER A 31 -12.73 8.96 -24.86
N CYS A 32 -11.99 9.16 -23.76
CA CYS A 32 -10.83 10.03 -23.72
C CYS A 32 -9.58 9.24 -23.29
N GLU A 33 -9.41 9.06 -21.98
CA GLU A 33 -8.20 8.53 -21.38
C GLU A 33 -8.49 7.42 -20.36
N ILE A 34 -7.47 6.61 -20.08
CA ILE A 34 -7.47 5.61 -19.01
C ILE A 34 -6.30 5.95 -18.08
N ILE A 35 -6.61 6.26 -16.82
CA ILE A 35 -5.62 6.54 -15.78
C ILE A 35 -5.51 5.33 -14.87
N LEU A 36 -4.32 4.74 -14.79
CA LEU A 36 -4.07 3.55 -13.96
C LEU A 36 -3.52 3.95 -12.59
N SER A 37 -4.32 3.69 -11.55
CA SER A 37 -3.99 4.04 -10.16
C SER A 37 -4.14 2.84 -9.22
N ALA A 38 -3.69 1.66 -9.65
CA ALA A 38 -3.84 0.41 -8.90
C ALA A 38 -2.72 0.19 -7.84
N GLY A 39 -1.91 1.21 -7.57
CA GLY A 39 -0.77 1.16 -6.65
C GLY A 39 0.49 0.56 -7.28
N ALA A 40 1.62 0.61 -6.54
CA ALA A 40 2.94 0.22 -7.03
C ALA A 40 3.07 -1.27 -7.41
N VAL A 41 2.19 -2.12 -6.89
CA VAL A 41 2.18 -3.56 -7.15
C VAL A 41 1.23 -3.92 -8.31
N ASN A 42 -0.03 -3.51 -8.25
CA ASN A 42 -1.02 -3.97 -9.24
C ASN A 42 -0.98 -3.16 -10.55
N SER A 43 -0.49 -1.91 -10.53
CA SER A 43 -0.39 -1.12 -11.78
C SER A 43 0.56 -1.75 -12.79
N PRO A 44 1.83 -2.10 -12.47
CA PRO A 44 2.69 -2.78 -13.42
C PRO A 44 2.15 -4.15 -13.81
N GLN A 45 1.47 -4.87 -12.90
CA GLN A 45 0.82 -6.14 -13.23
C GLN A 45 -0.26 -5.97 -14.31
N ILE A 46 -1.17 -4.99 -14.16
CA ILE A 46 -2.22 -4.73 -15.15
C ILE A 46 -1.60 -4.32 -16.49
N LEU A 47 -0.54 -3.49 -16.49
CA LEU A 47 0.17 -3.13 -17.73
C LEU A 47 0.76 -4.36 -18.42
N GLN A 48 1.46 -5.23 -17.69
CA GLN A 48 2.04 -6.47 -18.25
C GLN A 48 0.95 -7.41 -18.80
N LEU A 49 -0.18 -7.55 -18.08
CA LEU A 49 -1.35 -8.31 -18.57
C LEU A 49 -1.98 -7.68 -19.82
N SER A 50 -1.75 -6.39 -20.04
CA SER A 50 -2.21 -5.63 -21.22
C SER A 50 -1.21 -5.64 -22.37
N GLY A 51 -0.13 -6.44 -22.27
CA GLY A 51 0.92 -6.47 -23.29
C GLY A 51 1.86 -5.28 -23.25
N ILE A 52 1.85 -4.49 -22.18
CA ILE A 52 2.72 -3.33 -21.96
C ILE A 52 3.72 -3.68 -20.85
N GLY A 53 4.93 -4.06 -21.22
CA GLY A 53 5.96 -4.48 -20.28
C GLY A 53 7.08 -5.26 -20.94
N PRO A 54 7.87 -6.05 -20.18
CA PRO A 54 8.96 -6.84 -20.76
C PRO A 54 8.43 -7.88 -21.75
N GLY A 55 8.68 -7.68 -23.05
CA GLY A 55 8.06 -8.47 -24.12
C GLY A 55 8.31 -9.97 -24.00
N ALA A 56 9.51 -10.37 -23.56
CA ALA A 56 9.85 -11.77 -23.32
C ALA A 56 9.01 -12.42 -22.21
N ILE A 57 8.59 -11.68 -21.19
CA ILE A 57 7.69 -12.17 -20.13
C ILE A 57 6.28 -12.33 -20.70
N SER A 58 5.77 -11.32 -21.41
CA SER A 58 4.45 -11.37 -22.06
C SER A 58 4.33 -12.57 -23.00
N GLN A 59 5.33 -12.81 -23.86
CA GLN A 59 5.35 -13.94 -24.79
C GLN A 59 5.34 -15.29 -24.07
N ARG A 60 6.10 -15.45 -22.98
CA ARG A 60 6.10 -16.69 -22.16
C ARG A 60 4.74 -16.96 -21.52
N CYS A 61 3.96 -15.91 -21.26
CA CYS A 61 2.62 -15.99 -20.71
C CYS A 61 1.51 -16.08 -21.78
N GLY A 62 1.86 -16.13 -23.07
CA GLY A 62 0.88 -16.17 -24.16
C GLY A 62 0.12 -14.85 -24.35
N ILE A 63 0.75 -13.73 -24.01
CA ILE A 63 0.18 -12.38 -24.11
C ILE A 63 0.83 -11.66 -25.30
N ASP A 64 0.01 -11.12 -26.19
CA ASP A 64 0.48 -10.30 -27.30
C ASP A 64 1.18 -9.04 -26.77
N VAL A 65 2.34 -8.74 -27.35
CA VAL A 65 3.12 -7.55 -26.98
C VAL A 65 2.56 -6.34 -27.70
N VAL A 66 1.98 -5.42 -26.95
CA VAL A 66 1.53 -4.10 -27.42
C VAL A 66 2.68 -3.10 -27.42
N LEU A 67 3.46 -3.08 -26.34
CA LEU A 67 4.62 -2.22 -26.17
C LEU A 67 5.66 -2.93 -25.31
N ASP A 68 6.84 -3.18 -25.88
CA ASP A 68 7.98 -3.69 -25.12
C ASP A 68 8.58 -2.55 -24.27
N GLN A 69 8.32 -2.59 -22.97
CA GLN A 69 8.85 -1.65 -21.99
C GLN A 69 9.46 -2.43 -20.83
N PRO A 70 10.79 -2.71 -20.85
CA PRO A 70 11.43 -3.58 -19.87
C PRO A 70 11.41 -3.01 -18.45
N ASN A 71 11.17 -1.71 -18.27
CA ASN A 71 11.10 -1.07 -16.96
C ASN A 71 9.77 -1.28 -16.22
N VAL A 72 8.69 -1.74 -16.88
CA VAL A 72 7.40 -1.97 -16.21
C VAL A 72 7.54 -3.10 -15.19
N GLY A 73 7.33 -2.77 -13.92
CA GLY A 73 7.45 -3.72 -12.80
C GLY A 73 8.84 -3.75 -12.15
N LEU A 74 9.79 -2.96 -12.66
CA LEU A 74 11.10 -2.76 -12.02
C LEU A 74 11.11 -1.51 -11.14
N HIS A 75 12.24 -1.29 -10.45
CA HIS A 75 12.47 -0.15 -9.55
C HIS A 75 11.49 -0.05 -8.36
N LEU A 76 10.91 -1.17 -7.94
CA LEU A 76 10.16 -1.22 -6.68
C LEU A 76 11.09 -0.85 -5.53
N SER A 77 10.72 0.22 -4.83
CA SER A 77 11.42 0.72 -3.65
C SER A 77 10.46 0.73 -2.50
N ASP A 78 10.91 0.23 -1.35
CA ASP A 78 10.16 0.24 -0.11
C ASP A 78 11.08 0.64 1.04
N HIS A 79 10.50 1.04 2.16
CA HIS A 79 11.24 1.39 3.37
C HIS A 79 11.32 0.17 4.28
N LEU A 80 12.50 -0.43 4.36
CA LEU A 80 12.74 -1.54 5.29
C LEU A 80 12.72 -1.03 6.74
N GLY A 81 11.82 -1.61 7.54
CA GLY A 81 11.66 -1.27 8.95
C GLY A 81 12.16 -2.37 9.88
N ILE A 82 12.69 -1.97 11.04
CA ILE A 82 13.03 -2.85 12.15
C ILE A 82 12.36 -2.36 13.42
N ASN A 83 11.92 -3.28 14.27
CA ASN A 83 11.22 -2.95 15.52
C ASN A 83 12.08 -3.32 16.72
N TYR A 84 12.25 -2.38 17.65
CA TYR A 84 12.85 -2.62 18.96
C TYR A 84 11.78 -2.47 20.04
N TYR A 85 11.67 -3.48 20.89
CA TYR A 85 10.72 -3.48 22.00
C TYR A 85 11.43 -3.17 23.30
N GLN A 86 10.89 -2.22 24.06
CA GLN A 86 11.41 -1.82 25.35
C GLN A 86 10.30 -1.84 26.40
N LYS A 87 10.66 -2.21 27.64
CA LYS A 87 9.72 -2.16 28.77
C LYS A 87 9.66 -0.74 29.31
N ALA A 88 8.45 -0.17 29.36
CA ALA A 88 8.23 1.11 30.00
C ALA A 88 8.14 0.97 31.53
N ASN A 89 8.66 1.97 32.25
CA ASN A 89 8.50 2.14 33.70
C ASN A 89 7.22 2.91 34.07
N GLN A 90 6.47 3.40 33.08
CA GLN A 90 5.20 4.10 33.23
C GLN A 90 4.11 3.43 32.40
N PRO A 91 2.82 3.60 32.76
CA PRO A 91 1.71 3.09 31.96
C PRO A 91 1.77 3.61 30.51
N THR A 92 1.63 2.69 29.56
CA THR A 92 1.57 3.00 28.12
C THR A 92 0.17 2.73 27.58
N LEU A 93 -0.08 2.97 26.29
CA LEU A 93 -1.39 2.66 25.69
C LEU A 93 -1.75 1.17 25.81
N ASN A 94 -0.76 0.29 25.96
CA ASN A 94 -0.98 -1.13 26.26
C ASN A 94 -1.83 -1.36 27.53
N ALA A 95 -1.75 -0.49 28.54
CA ALA A 95 -2.54 -0.63 29.78
C ALA A 95 -4.04 -0.43 29.54
N ILE A 96 -4.40 0.34 28.50
CA ILE A 96 -5.78 0.61 28.11
C ILE A 96 -6.22 -0.39 27.05
N LEU A 97 -5.45 -0.47 25.96
CA LEU A 97 -5.79 -1.28 24.78
C LEU A 97 -5.62 -2.79 25.00
N GLY A 98 -4.88 -3.20 26.04
CA GLY A 98 -4.77 -4.59 26.46
C GLY A 98 -5.96 -5.11 27.28
N SER A 99 -7.01 -4.32 27.50
CA SER A 99 -8.16 -4.68 28.33
C SER A 99 -9.49 -4.31 27.66
N TRP A 100 -10.30 -5.30 27.31
CA TRP A 100 -11.58 -5.11 26.61
C TRP A 100 -12.54 -4.11 27.30
N PRO A 101 -12.75 -4.13 28.63
CA PRO A 101 -13.58 -3.12 29.29
C PRO A 101 -13.05 -1.69 29.13
N ARG A 102 -11.71 -1.50 29.20
CA ARG A 102 -11.08 -0.19 29.04
C ARG A 102 -11.13 0.30 27.60
N VAL A 103 -11.03 -0.61 26.64
CA VAL A 103 -11.27 -0.32 25.22
C VAL A 103 -12.72 0.15 25.01
N GLY A 104 -13.70 -0.51 25.63
CA GLY A 104 -15.10 -0.10 25.57
C GLY A 104 -15.33 1.33 26.08
N LEU A 105 -14.74 1.66 27.23
CA LEU A 105 -14.81 3.02 27.79
C LEU A 105 -14.11 4.05 26.90
N ALA A 106 -12.93 3.72 26.35
CA ALA A 106 -12.23 4.57 25.39
C ALA A 106 -13.05 4.78 24.10
N GLY A 107 -13.80 3.76 23.67
CA GLY A 107 -14.77 3.83 22.58
C GLY A 107 -15.88 4.84 22.85
N LEU A 108 -16.50 4.75 24.03
CA LEU A 108 -17.54 5.69 24.42
C LEU A 108 -17.02 7.14 24.50
N GLN A 109 -15.83 7.33 25.08
CA GLN A 109 -15.16 8.63 25.12
C GLN A 109 -14.93 9.20 23.72
N TYR A 110 -14.45 8.36 22.79
CA TYR A 110 -14.25 8.75 21.40
C TYR A 110 -15.56 9.10 20.69
N LEU A 111 -16.62 8.31 20.88
CA LEU A 111 -17.91 8.57 20.24
C LEU A 111 -18.53 9.88 20.70
N LEU A 112 -18.48 10.16 22.01
CA LEU A 112 -19.10 11.34 22.60
C LEU A 112 -18.27 12.62 22.41
N GLN A 113 -16.95 12.52 22.48
CA GLN A 113 -16.07 13.70 22.59
C GLN A 113 -15.01 13.78 21.48
N LYS A 114 -14.86 12.75 20.63
CA LYS A 114 -13.79 12.61 19.63
C LYS A 114 -12.39 12.74 20.25
N LYS A 115 -12.26 12.32 21.51
CA LYS A 115 -11.03 12.39 22.32
C LYS A 115 -10.66 11.01 22.85
N GLY A 116 -9.47 10.94 23.44
CA GLY A 116 -9.01 9.77 24.19
C GLY A 116 -8.12 8.83 23.36
N PRO A 117 -7.75 7.68 23.92
CA PRO A 117 -6.75 6.77 23.37
C PRO A 117 -7.00 6.34 21.92
N LEU A 118 -8.26 6.22 21.50
CA LEU A 118 -8.64 5.83 20.14
C LEU A 118 -8.60 6.98 19.12
N SER A 119 -8.40 8.22 19.56
CA SER A 119 -8.17 9.38 18.69
C SER A 119 -6.70 9.64 18.39
N LEU A 120 -5.78 8.91 19.05
CA LEU A 120 -4.34 9.11 18.91
C LEU A 120 -3.79 8.31 17.74
N GLY A 121 -2.88 8.93 16.98
CA GLY A 121 -2.08 8.23 15.99
C GLY A 121 -1.19 7.15 16.63
N VAL A 122 -0.89 6.11 15.86
CA VAL A 122 -0.01 5.02 16.27
C VAL A 122 1.39 5.53 16.63
N ASN A 123 1.96 6.35 15.74
CA ASN A 123 3.27 6.97 15.92
C ASN A 123 3.09 8.32 16.61
N GLN A 124 3.33 8.38 17.92
CA GLN A 124 3.16 9.60 18.70
C GLN A 124 4.41 10.48 18.71
N LEU A 125 5.58 9.87 18.55
CA LEU A 125 6.84 10.56 18.37
C LEU A 125 7.57 9.94 17.19
N GLY A 126 8.37 10.75 16.51
CA GLY A 126 9.22 10.28 15.43
C GLY A 126 10.18 11.36 14.97
N GLY A 127 11.03 10.99 14.03
CA GLY A 127 12.03 11.89 13.47
C GLY A 127 12.72 11.28 12.26
N LEU A 128 13.31 12.17 11.46
CA LEU A 128 14.22 11.82 10.39
C LEU A 128 15.64 12.07 10.88
N LEU A 129 16.51 11.07 10.74
CA LEU A 129 17.89 11.15 11.19
C LEU A 129 18.84 10.54 10.17
N ARG A 130 20.12 10.78 10.40
CA ARG A 130 21.20 10.16 9.65
C ARG A 130 21.70 8.94 10.42
N ALA A 131 21.62 7.77 9.80
CA ALA A 131 22.14 6.54 10.37
C ALA A 131 23.68 6.60 10.52
N ARG A 132 24.34 7.34 9.62
CA ARG A 132 25.77 7.62 9.66
C ARG A 132 26.04 9.12 9.70
N ALA A 133 27.06 9.54 10.45
CA ALA A 133 27.42 10.95 10.60
C ALA A 133 27.78 11.63 9.26
N ASP A 134 28.33 10.88 8.30
CA ASP A 134 28.76 11.35 6.98
C ASP A 134 27.65 11.31 5.91
N ALA A 135 26.43 10.86 6.24
CA ALA A 135 25.34 10.84 5.29
C ALA A 135 24.98 12.28 4.84
N PRO A 136 24.76 12.52 3.53
CA PRO A 136 24.50 13.86 3.01
C PRO A 136 23.11 14.39 3.36
N LYS A 137 22.16 13.50 3.71
CA LYS A 137 20.79 13.81 4.10
C LYS A 137 20.27 12.75 5.08
N PRO A 138 19.18 13.02 5.83
CA PRO A 138 18.51 11.99 6.62
C PRO A 138 18.11 10.79 5.73
N ASP A 139 18.51 9.60 6.16
CA ASP A 139 18.33 8.32 5.47
C ASP A 139 17.59 7.29 6.34
N MET A 140 17.23 7.65 7.57
CA MET A 140 16.48 6.81 8.49
C MET A 140 15.32 7.58 9.10
N GLN A 141 14.18 6.88 9.26
CA GLN A 141 13.02 7.38 9.96
C GLN A 141 12.78 6.53 11.20
N ILE A 142 12.64 7.20 12.35
CA ILE A 142 12.30 6.53 13.61
C ILE A 142 10.88 6.92 14.01
N TYR A 143 10.17 5.94 14.54
CA TYR A 143 8.88 6.10 15.20
C TYR A 143 8.95 5.49 16.59
N ILE A 144 8.31 6.14 17.56
CA ILE A 144 8.18 5.64 18.93
C ILE A 144 6.70 5.46 19.22
N ASN A 145 6.33 4.21 19.51
CA ASN A 145 4.95 3.79 19.70
C ASN A 145 4.76 3.39 21.15
N PRO A 146 3.80 3.97 21.88
CA PRO A 146 3.46 3.55 23.24
C PRO A 146 2.59 2.28 23.25
N ILE A 147 2.54 1.55 22.13
CA ILE A 147 1.80 0.30 21.96
C ILE A 147 2.75 -0.75 21.39
N THR A 148 2.64 -1.96 21.91
CA THR A 148 3.41 -3.11 21.45
C THR A 148 2.54 -3.98 20.55
N TYR A 149 2.98 -4.19 19.32
CA TYR A 149 2.35 -5.15 18.41
C TYR A 149 2.96 -6.53 18.61
N ARG A 150 2.12 -7.55 18.83
CA ARG A 150 2.56 -8.92 18.58
C ARG A 150 2.50 -9.14 17.07
N PRO A 151 3.59 -9.58 16.42
CA PRO A 151 3.47 -10.13 15.07
C PRO A 151 2.44 -11.25 15.12
N ALA A 152 1.50 -11.27 14.16
CA ALA A 152 0.74 -12.48 13.92
C ALA A 152 1.76 -13.55 13.49
N LEU A 153 1.89 -14.59 14.31
CA LEU A 153 2.53 -15.84 13.90
C LEU A 153 1.61 -16.57 12.93
#